data_AF-A0A3A9EVF2-F1
#
_entry.id   AF-A0A3A9EVF2-F1
#
_cell.length_a   1.000
_cell.length_b   1.000
_cell.length_c   1.000
_cell.angle_alpha   90.00
_cell.angle_beta   90.00
_cell.angle_gamma   90.00
#
_symmetry.space_group_name_H-M   'P 1'
#
loop_
_entity.id
_entity.type
_entity.pdbx_description
1 polymer ?
#
loop_
_entity_poly.entity_id
_entity_poly.type
_entity_poly.pdbx_seq_one_letter_code
_entity_poly.pdbx_strand_id
1 'polypeptide(L)'
;MEFSQIDEKDIIRGLGVIDECMTVVGKIPDLICAPGYSHITTVAAVMATKAAGINGLFHGKAVIDIDSGPEGCTEYSHLTYHKNKNNFIDENQIVCWPMVKLGDYKFHLSTQLAGLMAKVDTDNAGCPYESPSNKALKIDGCCLADGTEINLTFEQVNIIASDYGIVTALNFMSMGWTAKGNYVGCYPAKT
;
A
#
# COMPACT_ATOMS: atom_id res chain seq x y z
N MET A 1 -31.01 -4.56 -0.19
CA MET A 1 -30.27 -4.56 1.07
C MET A 1 -29.45 -3.29 1.04
N GLU A 2 -29.92 -2.21 1.67
CA GLU A 2 -29.07 -1.02 1.84
C GLU A 2 -27.98 -1.42 2.82
N PHE A 3 -26.75 -1.56 2.32
CA PHE A 3 -25.60 -1.62 3.21
C PHE A 3 -25.49 -0.24 3.85
N SER A 4 -25.55 -0.18 5.18
CA SER A 4 -25.21 1.04 5.90
C SER A 4 -23.84 1.51 5.43
N GLN A 5 -23.67 2.82 5.28
CA GLN A 5 -22.37 3.39 4.93
C GLN A 5 -21.34 2.93 5.96
N ILE A 6 -20.32 2.21 5.50
CA ILE A 6 -19.19 1.76 6.33
C ILE A 6 -18.40 3.00 6.72
N ASP A 7 -18.09 3.15 8.00
CA ASP A 7 -17.25 4.23 8.50
C ASP A 7 -15.87 3.75 9.00
N GLU A 8 -15.02 4.69 9.43
CA GLU A 8 -13.68 4.40 9.96
C GLU A 8 -13.72 3.42 11.15
N LYS A 9 -14.73 3.53 12.03
CA LYS A 9 -14.84 2.69 13.22
C LYS A 9 -15.21 1.26 12.85
N ASP A 10 -16.03 1.08 11.83
CA ASP A 10 -16.35 -0.24 11.28
C ASP A 10 -15.10 -0.93 10.74
N ILE A 11 -14.24 -0.19 10.03
CA ILE A 11 -12.96 -0.71 9.52
C ILE A 11 -12.01 -1.07 10.66
N ILE A 12 -11.85 -0.19 11.66
CA ILE A 12 -11.02 -0.48 12.83
C ILE A 12 -11.52 -1.73 13.57
N ARG A 13 -12.84 -1.88 13.70
CA ARG A 13 -13.45 -3.07 14.30
C ARG A 13 -13.14 -4.33 13.48
N GLY A 14 -13.21 -4.25 12.15
CA GLY A 14 -12.83 -5.35 11.25
C GLY A 14 -11.35 -5.73 11.36
N LEU A 15 -10.44 -4.76 11.50
CA LEU A 15 -9.03 -5.03 11.76
C LEU A 15 -8.80 -5.69 13.14
N GLY A 16 -9.70 -5.43 14.10
CA GLY A 16 -9.66 -6.03 15.43
C GLY A 16 -9.72 -7.56 15.44
N VAL A 17 -10.37 -8.17 14.45
CA VAL A 17 -10.62 -9.63 14.37
C VAL A 17 -9.61 -10.38 13.49
N ILE A 18 -8.54 -9.73 13.04
CA ILE A 18 -7.47 -10.39 12.23
C ILE A 18 -6.89 -11.64 12.91
N ASP A 19 -6.79 -11.61 14.24
CA ASP A 19 -6.27 -12.72 15.03
C ASP A 19 -7.16 -13.98 14.89
N GLU A 20 -8.46 -13.80 14.66
CA GLU A 20 -9.42 -14.89 14.49
C GLU A 20 -9.24 -15.64 13.16
N CYS A 21 -8.51 -15.10 12.18
CA CYS A 21 -8.28 -15.78 10.90
C CYS A 21 -7.64 -17.18 11.09
N MET A 22 -6.73 -17.30 12.05
CA MET A 22 -6.08 -18.58 12.32
C MET A 22 -7.08 -19.61 12.86
N THR A 23 -7.94 -19.22 13.79
CA THR A 23 -8.87 -20.13 14.48
C THR A 23 -10.11 -20.43 13.64
N VAL A 24 -10.59 -19.47 12.85
CA VAL A 24 -11.83 -19.59 12.07
C VAL A 24 -11.59 -20.22 10.70
N VAL A 25 -10.51 -19.85 10.00
CA VAL A 25 -10.23 -20.31 8.63
C VAL A 25 -8.88 -21.02 8.46
N GLY A 26 -8.12 -21.19 9.54
CA GLY A 26 -6.82 -21.89 9.48
C GLY A 26 -5.76 -21.15 8.69
N LYS A 27 -5.85 -19.81 8.58
CA LYS A 27 -4.91 -18.97 7.83
C LYS A 27 -4.39 -17.82 8.67
N ILE A 28 -3.11 -17.52 8.51
CA ILE A 28 -2.47 -16.35 9.11
C ILE A 28 -2.28 -15.33 7.98
N PRO A 29 -2.89 -14.13 8.06
CA PRO A 29 -2.71 -13.12 7.04
C PRO A 29 -1.32 -12.48 7.20
N ASP A 30 -0.47 -12.59 6.20
CA ASP A 30 0.83 -11.90 6.15
C ASP A 30 0.72 -10.47 5.60
N LEU A 31 -0.34 -10.15 4.86
CA LEU A 31 -0.66 -8.82 4.38
C LEU A 31 -2.01 -8.33 4.95
N ILE A 32 -1.99 -7.13 5.53
CA ILE A 32 -3.18 -6.44 6.02
C ILE A 32 -3.48 -5.29 5.07
N CYS A 33 -4.70 -5.30 4.53
CA CYS A 33 -5.19 -4.32 3.56
C CYS A 33 -6.48 -3.68 4.05
N ALA A 34 -6.66 -2.39 3.79
CA ALA A 34 -7.93 -1.68 4.02
C ALA A 34 -8.22 -0.76 2.82
N PRO A 35 -8.60 -1.32 1.65
CA PRO A 35 -8.82 -0.54 0.44
C PRO A 35 -9.82 0.60 0.67
N GLY A 36 -9.41 1.83 0.38
CA GLY A 36 -10.24 3.02 0.60
C GLY A 36 -10.15 3.66 1.99
N TYR A 37 -9.42 3.04 2.94
CA TYR A 37 -9.31 3.52 4.33
C TYR A 37 -7.88 3.51 4.86
N SER A 38 -6.95 2.81 4.19
CA SER A 38 -5.54 2.68 4.57
C SER A 38 -4.78 4.01 4.64
N HIS A 39 -5.27 5.07 3.99
CA HIS A 39 -4.71 6.41 4.05
C HIS A 39 -5.10 7.19 5.30
N ILE A 40 -6.07 6.69 6.09
CA ILE A 40 -6.50 7.30 7.34
C ILE A 40 -5.51 6.92 8.44
N THR A 41 -4.97 7.91 9.14
CA THR A 41 -3.87 7.73 10.11
C THR A 41 -4.17 6.71 11.20
N THR A 42 -5.37 6.75 11.77
CA THR A 42 -5.83 5.82 12.81
C THR A 42 -5.96 4.39 12.29
N VAL A 43 -6.50 4.21 11.08
CA VAL A 43 -6.61 2.91 10.41
C VAL A 43 -5.22 2.34 10.14
N ALA A 44 -4.32 3.11 9.53
CA ALA A 44 -2.95 2.71 9.25
C ALA A 44 -2.16 2.33 10.51
N ALA A 45 -2.38 3.05 11.63
CA ALA A 45 -1.76 2.74 12.92
C ALA A 45 -2.26 1.40 13.49
N VAL A 46 -3.56 1.13 13.40
CA VAL A 46 -4.14 -0.17 13.82
C VAL A 46 -3.63 -1.30 12.94
N MET A 47 -3.57 -1.09 11.61
CA MET A 47 -3.00 -2.07 10.67
C MET A 47 -1.55 -2.40 11.01
N ALA A 48 -0.70 -1.39 11.27
CA ALA A 48 0.69 -1.59 11.65
C ALA A 48 0.83 -2.34 12.99
N THR A 49 0.02 -1.97 13.99
CA THR A 49 0.00 -2.63 15.29
C THR A 49 -0.37 -4.12 15.16
N LYS A 50 -1.38 -4.44 14.35
CA LYS A 50 -1.76 -5.83 14.07
C LYS A 50 -0.67 -6.57 13.30
N ALA A 51 -0.07 -5.93 12.29
CA ALA A 51 1.03 -6.51 11.51
C ALA A 51 2.26 -6.84 12.36
N ALA A 52 2.51 -6.07 13.42
CA ALA A 52 3.64 -6.31 14.31
C ALA A 52 3.52 -7.59 15.14
N GLY A 53 2.31 -8.14 15.34
CA GLY A 53 2.11 -9.30 16.19
C GLY A 53 0.71 -9.93 16.06
N ILE A 54 0.49 -10.64 14.95
CA ILE A 54 -0.73 -11.41 14.70
C ILE A 54 -0.73 -12.63 15.61
N ASN A 55 -1.79 -12.79 16.40
CA ASN A 55 -1.89 -13.77 17.48
C ASN A 55 -0.71 -13.72 18.48
N GLY A 56 0.02 -12.60 18.54
CA GLY A 56 1.23 -12.44 19.35
C GLY A 56 2.42 -13.30 18.90
N LEU A 57 2.35 -13.95 17.73
CA LEU A 57 3.35 -14.92 17.26
C LEU A 57 3.86 -14.63 15.85
N PHE A 58 3.00 -14.16 14.96
CA PHE A 58 3.31 -14.00 13.55
C PHE A 58 3.44 -12.54 13.17
N HIS A 59 4.28 -12.26 12.18
CA HIS A 59 4.46 -10.93 11.64
C HIS A 59 3.84 -10.85 10.24
N GLY A 60 3.31 -9.67 9.92
CA GLY A 60 2.83 -9.33 8.60
C GLY A 60 3.27 -7.93 8.18
N LYS A 61 2.64 -7.41 7.12
CA LYS A 61 2.81 -6.03 6.65
C LYS A 61 1.46 -5.37 6.40
N ALA A 62 1.34 -4.13 6.84
CA ALA A 62 0.26 -3.22 6.50
C ALA A 62 0.59 -2.53 5.18
N VAL A 63 -0.17 -2.81 4.12
CA VAL A 63 -0.01 -2.12 2.84
C VAL A 63 -0.93 -0.92 2.84
N ILE A 64 -0.35 0.28 2.85
CA ILE A 64 -1.07 1.55 3.06
C ILE A 64 -0.78 2.56 1.96
N ASP A 65 -1.54 3.64 1.93
CA ASP A 65 -1.41 4.69 0.91
C ASP A 65 -1.25 6.06 1.57
N ILE A 66 -0.51 6.95 0.92
CA ILE A 66 -0.62 8.37 1.19
C ILE A 66 -1.86 8.88 0.44
N ASP A 67 -2.75 9.59 1.14
CA ASP A 67 -3.91 10.23 0.53
C ASP A 67 -3.47 11.15 -0.63
N SER A 68 -4.18 11.09 -1.76
CA SER A 68 -3.97 11.95 -2.93
C SER A 68 -5.20 12.82 -3.25
N GLY A 69 -6.10 12.95 -2.28
CA GLY A 69 -7.23 13.88 -2.29
C GLY A 69 -6.84 15.33 -1.98
N PRO A 70 -7.84 16.22 -1.82
CA PRO A 70 -7.63 17.65 -1.63
C PRO A 70 -6.75 18.03 -0.43
N GLU A 71 -6.83 17.26 0.65
CA GLU A 71 -6.01 17.45 1.88
C GLU A 71 -4.77 16.55 1.91
N GLY A 72 -4.61 15.74 0.85
CA GLY A 72 -3.55 14.77 0.65
C GLY A 72 -2.35 15.32 -0.11
N CYS A 73 -1.48 14.42 -0.54
CA CYS A 73 -0.28 14.71 -1.31
C CYS A 73 -0.60 14.66 -2.81
N THR A 74 -0.57 15.81 -3.47
CA THR A 74 -0.82 15.93 -4.92
C THR A 74 0.45 15.98 -5.76
N GLU A 75 1.61 16.13 -5.13
CA GLU A 75 2.90 16.26 -5.80
C GLU A 75 4.00 15.48 -5.08
N TYR A 76 4.89 14.86 -5.85
CA TYR A 76 5.89 13.95 -5.29
C TYR A 76 6.86 14.62 -4.30
N SER A 77 7.15 15.91 -4.49
CA SER A 77 8.02 16.73 -3.63
C SER A 77 7.54 16.82 -2.18
N HIS A 78 6.25 16.65 -1.94
CA HIS A 78 5.66 16.71 -0.60
C HIS A 78 5.46 15.34 0.06
N LEU A 79 5.84 14.23 -0.59
CA LEU A 79 5.56 12.89 -0.06
C LEU A 79 6.20 12.62 1.30
N THR A 80 7.45 13.06 1.50
CA THR A 80 8.13 12.91 2.78
C THR A 80 7.45 13.71 3.89
N TYR A 81 6.92 14.90 3.58
CA TYR A 81 6.13 15.68 4.52
C TYR A 81 4.87 14.93 4.93
N HIS A 82 4.07 14.42 3.97
CA HIS A 82 2.84 13.69 4.29
C HIS A 82 3.10 12.37 5.02
N LYS A 83 4.15 11.63 4.64
CA LYS A 83 4.61 10.41 5.33
C LYS A 83 4.89 10.69 6.81
N ASN A 84 5.65 11.75 7.11
CA ASN A 84 5.97 12.12 8.49
C ASN A 84 4.77 12.71 9.24
N LYS A 85 4.00 13.61 8.61
CA LYS A 85 2.80 14.23 9.19
C LYS A 85 1.79 13.18 9.66
N ASN A 86 1.61 12.11 8.87
CA ASN A 86 0.66 11.05 9.17
C ASN A 86 1.27 9.88 9.97
N ASN A 87 2.54 9.99 10.39
CA ASN A 87 3.26 8.94 11.11
C ASN A 87 3.30 7.60 10.36
N PHE A 88 3.45 7.63 9.03
CA PHE A 88 3.61 6.45 8.17
C PHE A 88 5.06 5.99 8.10
N ILE A 89 5.66 5.80 9.28
CA ILE A 89 7.08 5.56 9.49
C ILE A 89 7.36 4.24 10.23
N ASP A 90 6.36 3.35 10.33
CA ASP A 90 6.50 2.06 11.00
C ASP A 90 7.20 1.02 10.11
N GLU A 91 7.95 0.10 10.71
CA GLU A 91 8.65 -0.98 9.99
C GLU A 91 7.71 -2.05 9.41
N ASN A 92 6.45 -2.05 9.85
CA ASN A 92 5.41 -2.94 9.35
C ASN A 92 4.55 -2.30 8.27
N GLN A 93 4.82 -1.05 7.88
CA GLN A 93 4.07 -0.37 6.83
C GLN A 93 4.80 -0.43 5.49
N ILE A 94 4.07 -0.76 4.42
CA ILE A 94 4.49 -0.53 3.03
C ILE A 94 3.66 0.64 2.53
N VAL A 95 4.31 1.79 2.33
CA VAL A 95 3.63 3.05 2.00
C VAL A 95 3.59 3.21 0.48
N CYS A 96 2.39 3.44 -0.08
CA CYS A 96 2.17 3.54 -1.52
C CYS A 96 1.69 4.93 -1.93
N TRP A 97 2.10 5.40 -3.12
CA TRP A 97 1.55 6.59 -3.77
C TRP A 97 1.93 6.61 -5.27
N PRO A 98 1.10 7.11 -6.18
CA PRO A 98 -0.24 7.71 -6.00
C PRO A 98 -1.37 6.68 -6.10
N MET A 99 -2.61 7.12 -6.39
CA MET A 99 -3.65 6.20 -6.89
C MET A 99 -3.35 5.78 -8.33
N VAL A 100 -4.00 4.71 -8.78
CA VAL A 100 -3.84 4.14 -10.11
C VAL A 100 -5.18 3.92 -10.78
N LYS A 101 -5.19 3.84 -12.11
CA LYS A 101 -6.39 3.66 -12.93
C LYS A 101 -6.30 2.41 -13.81
N LEU A 102 -7.47 1.86 -14.12
CA LEU A 102 -7.68 0.86 -15.16
C LEU A 102 -9.02 1.14 -15.84
N GLY A 103 -8.99 1.70 -17.04
CA GLY A 103 -10.14 2.29 -17.70
C GLY A 103 -10.75 3.39 -16.83
N ASP A 104 -12.04 3.28 -16.53
CA ASP A 104 -12.78 4.26 -15.71
C ASP A 104 -12.65 4.02 -14.19
N TYR A 105 -12.01 2.92 -13.78
CA TYR A 105 -11.85 2.60 -12.37
C TYR A 105 -10.59 3.22 -11.78
N LYS A 106 -10.70 3.71 -10.54
CA LYS A 106 -9.58 4.20 -9.72
C LYS A 106 -9.37 3.30 -8.52
N PHE A 107 -8.12 3.02 -8.21
CA PHE A 107 -7.72 2.19 -7.09
C PHE A 107 -6.61 2.86 -6.30
N HIS A 108 -6.59 2.61 -5.00
CA HIS A 108 -5.39 2.84 -4.20
C HIS A 108 -4.28 1.88 -4.67
N LEU A 109 -3.05 2.36 -4.78
CA LEU A 109 -1.94 1.55 -5.26
C LEU A 109 -1.67 0.36 -4.33
N SER A 110 -1.87 0.50 -3.02
CA SER A 110 -1.78 -0.61 -2.06
C SER A 110 -2.62 -1.82 -2.46
N THR A 111 -3.80 -1.61 -3.06
CA THR A 111 -4.71 -2.69 -3.45
C THR A 111 -4.16 -3.46 -4.64
N GLN A 112 -3.61 -2.75 -5.63
CA GLN A 112 -2.94 -3.38 -6.77
C GLN A 112 -1.63 -4.05 -6.36
N LEU A 113 -0.88 -3.43 -5.44
CA LEU A 113 0.36 -3.96 -4.92
C LEU A 113 0.15 -5.26 -4.13
N ALA A 114 -0.86 -5.32 -3.26
CA ALA A 114 -1.18 -6.53 -2.50
C ALA A 114 -1.51 -7.71 -3.43
N GLY A 115 -2.29 -7.47 -4.49
CA GLY A 115 -2.56 -8.47 -5.52
C GLY A 115 -1.30 -8.91 -6.27
N LEU A 116 -0.39 -7.97 -6.56
CA LEU A 116 0.89 -8.27 -7.18
C LEU A 116 1.79 -9.11 -6.25
N MET A 117 1.87 -8.78 -4.96
CA MET A 117 2.63 -9.56 -3.97
C MET A 117 2.11 -10.99 -3.90
N ALA A 118 0.80 -11.19 -3.73
CA ALA A 118 0.21 -12.52 -3.69
C ALA A 118 0.48 -13.34 -4.97
N LYS A 119 0.47 -12.68 -6.14
CA LYS A 119 0.83 -13.33 -7.39
C LYS A 119 2.29 -13.76 -7.42
N VAL A 120 3.21 -12.88 -7.00
CA VAL A 120 4.64 -13.18 -6.94
C VAL A 120 4.91 -14.34 -6.01
N ASP A 121 4.27 -14.36 -4.85
CA ASP A 121 4.41 -15.45 -3.89
C ASP A 121 3.89 -16.75 -4.49
N THR A 122 2.75 -16.71 -5.18
CA THR A 122 2.19 -17.88 -5.89
C THR A 122 3.14 -18.41 -6.97
N ASP A 123 3.72 -17.52 -7.79
CA ASP A 123 4.72 -17.87 -8.81
C ASP A 123 5.99 -18.48 -8.17
N ASN A 124 6.25 -18.14 -6.90
CA ASN A 124 7.32 -18.66 -6.04
C ASN A 124 6.86 -19.81 -5.11
N ALA A 125 5.90 -20.62 -5.56
CA ALA A 125 5.34 -21.77 -4.83
C ALA A 125 4.74 -21.44 -3.44
N GLY A 126 4.22 -20.23 -3.30
CA GLY A 126 3.64 -19.69 -2.07
C GLY A 126 4.67 -19.14 -1.07
N CYS A 127 5.92 -18.92 -1.49
CA CYS A 127 7.00 -18.44 -0.61
C CYS A 127 7.28 -16.95 -0.82
N PRO A 128 7.07 -16.09 0.21
CA PRO A 128 7.22 -14.64 0.09
C PRO A 128 8.68 -14.17 0.24
N TYR A 129 9.54 -14.54 -0.72
CA TYR A 129 10.96 -14.14 -0.70
C TYR A 129 11.34 -13.10 -1.76
N GLU A 130 10.51 -12.91 -2.79
CA GLU A 130 10.81 -12.02 -3.91
C GLU A 130 10.00 -10.73 -3.82
N SER A 131 10.65 -9.59 -4.04
CA SER A 131 9.98 -8.30 -4.05
C SER A 131 9.01 -8.14 -5.25
N PRO A 132 7.86 -7.46 -5.07
CA PRO A 132 7.00 -7.07 -6.19
C PRO A 132 7.60 -5.94 -7.06
N SER A 133 8.70 -5.32 -6.64
CA SER A 133 9.37 -4.25 -7.39
C SER A 133 9.90 -4.76 -8.74
N ASN A 134 9.78 -3.93 -9.78
CA ASN A 134 10.05 -4.24 -11.19
C ASN A 134 9.14 -5.31 -11.81
N LYS A 135 7.98 -5.59 -11.21
CA LYS A 135 6.98 -6.51 -11.79
C LYS A 135 5.74 -5.75 -12.25
N ALA A 136 5.07 -6.31 -13.25
CA ALA A 136 3.98 -5.65 -13.96
C ALA A 136 2.73 -5.48 -13.09
N LEU A 137 2.20 -4.27 -13.06
CA LEU A 137 0.90 -3.93 -12.48
C LEU A 137 -0.22 -4.11 -13.52
N LYS A 138 -1.45 -4.32 -13.06
CA LYS A 138 -2.65 -4.39 -13.91
C LYS A 138 -3.38 -3.05 -13.94
N ILE A 139 -2.72 -2.05 -14.51
CA ILE A 139 -3.17 -0.65 -14.56
C ILE A 139 -2.85 -0.06 -15.94
N ASP A 140 -3.48 1.07 -16.28
CA ASP A 140 -3.17 1.86 -17.48
C ASP A 140 -2.74 3.31 -17.18
N GLY A 141 -2.74 3.73 -15.91
CA GLY A 141 -2.26 5.05 -15.50
C GLY A 141 -2.09 5.23 -14.00
N CYS A 142 -1.37 6.29 -13.63
CA CYS A 142 -1.33 6.86 -12.28
C CYS A 142 -2.21 8.11 -12.22
N CYS A 143 -2.83 8.36 -11.07
CA CYS A 143 -3.70 9.54 -10.88
C CYS A 143 -3.82 9.98 -9.42
N LEU A 144 -4.27 11.21 -9.23
CA LEU A 144 -4.79 11.72 -7.95
C LEU A 144 -6.20 11.19 -7.69
N ALA A 145 -6.72 11.42 -6.48
CA ALA A 145 -8.04 10.94 -6.10
C ALA A 145 -9.16 11.54 -6.95
N ASP A 146 -8.99 12.76 -7.47
CA ASP A 146 -9.93 13.39 -8.41
C ASP A 146 -9.85 12.79 -9.84
N GLY A 147 -8.80 12.02 -10.15
CA GLY A 147 -8.55 11.42 -11.46
C GLY A 147 -7.54 12.18 -12.32
N THR A 148 -7.03 13.32 -11.84
CA THR A 148 -5.94 14.07 -12.49
C THR A 148 -4.73 13.15 -12.68
N GLU A 149 -4.22 13.09 -13.90
CA GLU A 149 -3.13 12.18 -14.24
C GLU A 149 -1.81 12.57 -13.57
N ILE A 150 -1.12 11.56 -13.08
CA ILE A 150 0.26 11.67 -12.61
C ILE A 150 1.16 10.97 -13.60
N ASN A 151 2.05 11.73 -14.23
CA ASN A 151 3.09 11.21 -15.10
C ASN A 151 4.45 11.53 -14.48
N LEU A 152 5.07 10.51 -13.88
CA LEU A 152 6.37 10.63 -13.24
C LEU A 152 7.49 10.30 -14.22
N THR A 153 8.58 11.06 -14.15
CA THR A 153 9.82 10.71 -14.84
C THR A 153 10.53 9.55 -14.13
N PHE A 154 11.46 8.89 -14.83
CA PHE A 154 12.29 7.84 -14.22
C PHE A 154 13.05 8.35 -12.98
N GLU A 155 13.55 9.59 -13.03
CA GLU A 155 14.26 10.21 -11.90
C GLU A 155 13.33 10.44 -10.72
N GLN A 156 12.12 10.98 -10.95
CA GLN A 156 11.12 11.18 -9.90
C GLN A 156 10.71 9.86 -9.24
N VAL A 157 10.54 8.80 -10.05
CA VAL A 157 10.25 7.46 -9.52
C VAL A 157 11.38 6.94 -8.65
N ASN A 158 12.65 7.15 -9.03
CA ASN A 158 13.78 6.74 -8.19
C ASN A 158 13.84 7.53 -6.88
N ILE A 159 13.54 8.83 -6.90
CA ILE A 159 13.45 9.63 -5.67
C ILE A 159 12.37 9.05 -4.74
N ILE A 160 11.18 8.78 -5.26
CA ILE A 160 10.06 8.24 -4.47
C ILE A 160 10.40 6.85 -3.90
N ALA A 161 10.86 5.95 -4.78
CA ALA A 161 11.07 4.55 -4.45
C ALA A 161 12.33 4.33 -3.59
N SER A 162 13.43 5.01 -3.92
CA SER A 162 14.74 4.76 -3.34
C SER A 162 15.12 5.74 -2.24
N ASP A 163 14.69 7.01 -2.31
CA ASP A 163 15.07 8.00 -1.30
C ASP A 163 13.98 8.18 -0.23
N TYR A 164 12.71 8.13 -0.63
CA TYR A 164 11.58 8.32 0.29
C TYR A 164 11.04 7.01 0.88
N GLY A 165 11.43 5.86 0.29
CA GLY A 165 10.96 4.54 0.68
C GLY A 165 9.45 4.38 0.53
N ILE A 166 8.90 4.90 -0.58
CA ILE A 166 7.47 4.83 -0.92
C ILE A 166 7.33 4.03 -2.22
N VAL A 167 6.43 3.06 -2.23
CA VAL A 167 6.12 2.29 -3.44
C VAL A 167 5.33 3.18 -4.40
N THR A 168 5.76 3.18 -5.66
CA THR A 168 5.11 3.89 -6.75
C THR A 168 5.03 3.03 -8.01
N ALA A 169 4.57 3.60 -9.12
CA ALA A 169 4.48 2.91 -10.39
C ALA A 169 5.12 3.71 -11.53
N LEU A 170 5.67 2.99 -12.49
CA LEU A 170 6.36 3.56 -13.65
C LEU A 170 5.96 2.83 -14.92
N ASN A 171 5.66 3.60 -15.96
CA ASN A 171 5.59 3.09 -17.32
C ASN A 171 6.87 3.50 -18.07
N PHE A 172 7.80 2.55 -18.25
CA PHE A 172 9.09 2.83 -18.89
C PHE A 172 9.32 1.93 -20.09
N MET A 173 9.59 2.57 -21.24
CA MET A 173 9.87 1.91 -22.51
C MET A 173 8.80 0.86 -22.85
N SER A 174 9.21 -0.36 -23.19
CA SER A 174 8.33 -1.46 -23.58
C SER A 174 7.92 -2.38 -22.42
N MET A 175 8.25 -2.04 -21.17
CA MET A 175 7.95 -2.90 -20.01
C MET A 175 6.51 -2.75 -19.50
N GLY A 176 5.81 -1.71 -19.96
CA GLY A 176 4.49 -1.33 -19.44
C GLY A 176 4.57 -0.80 -18.00
N TRP A 177 3.40 -0.74 -17.36
CA TRP A 177 3.28 -0.29 -15.98
C TRP A 177 3.86 -1.32 -14.99
N THR A 178 4.84 -0.89 -14.20
CA THR A 178 5.56 -1.72 -13.23
C THR A 178 5.54 -1.08 -11.84
N ALA A 179 5.48 -1.90 -10.79
CA ALA A 179 5.66 -1.44 -9.43
C ALA A 179 7.13 -1.09 -9.17
N LYS A 180 7.38 -0.05 -8.39
CA LYS A 180 8.72 0.45 -8.07
C LYS A 180 8.83 0.75 -6.58
N GLY A 181 9.84 0.19 -5.94
CA GLY A 181 10.10 0.36 -4.51
C GLY A 181 9.77 -0.90 -3.70
N ASN A 182 10.56 -1.11 -2.65
CA ASN A 182 10.51 -2.30 -1.80
C ASN A 182 10.97 -2.02 -0.36
N TYR A 183 11.03 -0.75 0.03
CA TYR A 183 11.30 -0.34 1.41
C TYR A 183 10.00 -0.27 2.22
N VAL A 184 10.17 -0.23 3.54
CA VAL A 184 9.09 -0.05 4.52
C VAL A 184 9.05 1.39 5.05
N GLY A 185 7.99 1.73 5.78
CA GLY A 185 7.72 3.07 6.29
C GLY A 185 8.89 3.69 7.06
N CYS A 186 9.63 2.89 7.84
CA CYS A 186 10.75 3.40 8.62
C CYS A 186 12.01 3.78 7.81
N TYR A 187 12.06 3.50 6.51
CA TYR A 187 13.15 3.93 5.63
C TYR A 187 13.12 5.46 5.41
N PRO A 188 14.28 6.16 5.35
CA PRO A 188 15.66 5.65 5.49
C PRO A 188 16.20 5.59 6.92
N ALA A 189 15.39 5.95 7.93
CA ALA A 189 15.85 6.05 9.32
C ALA A 189 16.24 4.70 9.93
N LYS A 190 15.61 3.61 9.47
CA LYS A 190 15.90 2.23 9.88
C LYS A 190 15.89 1.31 8.64
N THR A 191 16.88 0.43 8.55
CA THR A 191 17.09 -0.54 7.47
C THR A 191 17.12 -1.95 8.02
#